data_AF-A0ABD3F1R4-F1
#
_entry.id   AF-A0ABD3F1R4-F1
#
_cell.length_a   1.000
_cell.length_b   1.000
_cell.length_c   1.000
_cell.angle_alpha   90.00
_cell.angle_beta   90.00
_cell.angle_gamma   90.00
#
_symmetry.space_group_name_H-M   'P 1'
#
loop_
_entity.id
_entity.type
_entity.pdbx_description
1 polymer ?
#
loop_
_entity_poly.entity_id
_entity_poly.type
_entity_poly.pdbx_seq_one_letter_code
_entity_poly.pdbx_strand_id
1 'polypeptide(L)'
;MQRWKYLLLPTLALAALAPVQVFGSNANQMDFAACPVRHSPEYYCCEYSETTKAIYTKYNRPSGGDYESYYVEGWNKQRQVNYPYTMYHPTTQKFYYDDPSSICRVQAVANTETGELTEELQCADTNSSLVADSQDSTVFWNYAANVRNNNASFPIGATCYNIMLRDGSVDADLKEACTSSSSTVEPRFTTYTETPLVIIYLLYLAFFIVLGGWTAYKNFTQNANNSVNEMSKKLIATPQTPSRAVAGNAHGRHTSVRISDTRMQIEAAEGILQTGFSCSHLGNFVFGCVVVASLALNVLLIIIICDYYGNFDPPLFDVTEDNALVFIIVWIITSIWFVVIVAMQDRIFNFFRLRVPLDKCEFVYMLKRDETEVLLADRSGVSDLVAKVESFFASKGKISGYRTTVPVVEVDGLRIVEFQHVRYVYEETEGRFVPGAVALGRTYDDMQQEASGLSNTEATHRINTVGSNSVDVEMPSLPVSMAHEFFTLFYIYQIMCYYVWYYFTYWNMGLVMTVVVLGAAVVNIYTQRQIKSSIVKMTRYRTDVNVFRGGEWLVLSSPDVVPW
;
A
#
# COMPACT_ATOMS: atom_id res chain seq x y z
N MET A 1 -3.83 -21.28 -8.78
CA MET A 1 -3.60 -19.90 -8.27
C MET A 1 -2.34 -19.31 -8.93
N GLN A 2 -2.29 -19.31 -10.28
CA GLN A 2 -1.04 -19.14 -11.05
C GLN A 2 -1.17 -18.08 -12.17
N ARG A 3 -2.35 -17.46 -12.31
CA ARG A 3 -2.66 -16.49 -13.38
C ARG A 3 -2.40 -15.01 -13.01
N TRP A 4 -2.02 -14.71 -11.77
CA TRP A 4 -1.83 -13.32 -11.31
C TRP A 4 -0.36 -12.91 -11.10
N LYS A 5 0.58 -13.86 -11.13
CA LYS A 5 2.02 -13.55 -10.99
C LYS A 5 2.61 -12.86 -12.23
N TYR A 6 2.01 -13.05 -13.40
CA TYR A 6 2.51 -12.47 -14.67
C TYR A 6 2.02 -11.05 -14.97
N LEU A 7 1.13 -10.48 -14.15
CA LEU A 7 0.66 -9.08 -14.31
C LEU A 7 1.39 -8.07 -13.40
N LEU A 8 2.24 -8.54 -12.48
CA LEU A 8 2.95 -7.69 -11.50
C LEU A 8 4.38 -7.29 -11.94
N LEU A 9 4.95 -7.96 -12.93
CA LEU A 9 6.25 -7.62 -13.49
C LEU A 9 6.27 -6.45 -14.49
N PRO A 10 5.21 -6.14 -15.26
CA PRO A 10 5.22 -4.94 -16.08
C PRO A 10 5.03 -3.66 -15.25
N THR A 11 4.39 -3.70 -14.07
CA THR A 11 4.12 -2.49 -13.26
C THR A 11 5.35 -1.98 -12.51
N LEU A 12 6.28 -2.85 -12.12
CA LEU A 12 7.57 -2.44 -11.51
C LEU A 12 8.64 -2.07 -12.56
N ALA A 13 8.58 -2.65 -13.77
CA ALA A 13 9.44 -2.24 -14.88
C ALA A 13 9.00 -0.91 -15.52
N LEU A 14 7.70 -0.56 -15.43
CA LEU A 14 7.18 0.75 -15.85
C LEU A 14 7.61 1.91 -14.93
N ALA A 15 8.07 1.64 -13.71
CA ALA A 15 8.64 2.67 -12.83
C ALA A 15 10.13 2.98 -13.13
N ALA A 16 10.84 2.06 -13.80
CA ALA A 16 12.24 2.26 -14.24
C ALA A 16 12.35 2.73 -15.71
N LEU A 17 11.25 2.64 -16.46
CA LEU A 17 11.04 3.33 -17.72
C LEU A 17 10.11 4.51 -17.49
N ALA A 18 10.47 5.39 -16.56
CA ALA A 18 10.08 6.78 -16.74
C ALA A 18 10.57 7.14 -18.15
N PRO A 19 9.72 7.65 -19.07
CA PRO A 19 10.27 8.37 -20.19
C PRO A 19 11.24 9.36 -19.56
N VAL A 20 12.47 9.41 -20.07
CA VAL A 20 13.20 10.66 -20.01
C VAL A 20 12.26 11.63 -20.71
N GLN A 21 11.37 12.25 -19.95
CA GLN A 21 10.93 13.58 -20.22
C GLN A 21 12.25 14.30 -20.26
N VAL A 22 12.75 14.45 -21.50
CA VAL A 22 13.45 15.66 -21.86
C VAL A 22 12.61 16.72 -21.18
N PHE A 23 13.13 17.29 -20.10
CA PHE A 23 12.66 18.56 -19.61
C PHE A 23 12.87 19.48 -20.80
N GLY A 24 11.92 19.46 -21.75
CA GLY A 24 11.53 20.68 -22.41
C GLY A 24 11.27 21.58 -21.21
N SER A 25 12.13 22.59 -21.06
CA SER A 25 11.86 23.70 -20.17
C SER A 25 10.36 23.91 -20.16
N ASN A 26 9.73 23.95 -18.97
CA ASN A 26 8.31 24.30 -18.81
C ASN A 26 7.97 25.25 -19.94
N ALA A 27 7.13 24.82 -20.90
CA ALA A 27 6.93 25.56 -22.14
C ALA A 27 6.72 27.00 -21.71
N ASN A 28 7.70 27.85 -22.03
CA ASN A 28 7.66 29.21 -21.54
C ASN A 28 6.33 29.73 -22.04
N GLN A 29 5.59 30.52 -21.26
CA GLN A 29 4.31 31.02 -21.75
C GLN A 29 4.53 31.70 -23.13
N MET A 30 5.72 32.26 -23.36
CA MET A 30 6.27 32.78 -24.62
C MET A 30 6.44 31.78 -25.80
N ASP A 31 6.40 30.47 -25.58
CA ASP A 31 6.56 29.41 -26.58
C ASP A 31 5.25 29.11 -27.31
N PHE A 32 4.11 29.51 -26.74
CA PHE A 32 2.83 29.44 -27.42
C PHE A 32 2.70 30.60 -28.39
N ALA A 33 2.52 30.32 -29.69
CA ALA A 33 2.26 31.34 -30.70
C ALA A 33 1.01 32.20 -30.39
N ALA A 34 0.09 31.63 -29.58
CA ALA A 34 -1.12 32.23 -29.05
C ALA A 34 -0.91 33.10 -27.77
N CYS A 35 0.33 33.22 -27.28
CA CYS A 35 0.60 33.81 -25.97
C CYS A 35 0.29 35.32 -25.92
N PRO A 36 -0.56 35.78 -24.99
CA PRO A 36 -0.90 37.20 -24.86
C PRO A 36 0.32 38.12 -24.61
N VAL A 37 1.40 37.59 -24.04
CA VAL A 37 2.65 38.33 -23.77
C VAL A 37 3.39 38.70 -25.06
N ARG A 38 3.20 37.97 -26.17
CA ARG A 38 3.81 38.28 -27.47
C ARG A 38 3.14 39.44 -28.22
N HIS A 39 1.98 39.92 -27.77
CA HIS A 39 1.13 40.86 -28.51
C HIS A 39 0.95 42.20 -27.79
N SER A 40 2.06 42.77 -27.31
CA SER A 40 2.12 44.11 -26.73
C SER A 40 0.98 44.39 -25.73
N PRO A 41 0.89 43.64 -24.62
CA PRO A 41 -0.14 43.88 -23.61
C PRO A 41 -0.05 45.31 -23.06
N GLU A 42 -1.20 45.96 -22.87
CA GLU A 42 -1.25 47.26 -22.20
C GLU A 42 -1.42 47.01 -20.69
N TYR A 43 -0.65 47.72 -19.87
CA TYR A 43 -0.73 47.59 -18.42
C TYR A 43 -1.35 48.84 -17.81
N TYR A 44 -2.25 48.62 -16.85
CA TYR A 44 -2.96 49.66 -16.11
C TYR A 44 -2.76 49.41 -14.62
N CYS A 45 -2.47 50.46 -13.88
CA CYS A 45 -2.47 50.42 -12.42
C CYS A 45 -3.76 51.03 -11.91
N CYS A 46 -4.53 50.27 -11.13
CA CYS A 46 -5.78 50.71 -10.52
C CYS A 46 -5.60 50.88 -9.02
N GLU A 47 -5.92 52.07 -8.54
CA GLU A 47 -5.92 52.43 -7.12
C GLU A 47 -7.33 52.31 -6.55
N TYR A 48 -7.47 51.56 -5.46
CA TYR A 48 -8.75 51.28 -4.81
C TYR A 48 -8.89 52.00 -3.46
N SER A 49 -7.77 52.23 -2.79
CA SER A 49 -7.62 52.93 -1.52
C SER A 49 -6.24 53.61 -1.50
N GLU A 50 -6.00 54.50 -0.53
CA GLU A 50 -4.70 55.19 -0.40
C GLU A 50 -3.51 54.22 -0.22
N THR A 51 -3.78 52.96 0.16
CA THR A 51 -2.76 51.96 0.50
C THR A 51 -2.70 50.77 -0.46
N THR A 52 -3.65 50.61 -1.39
CA THR A 52 -3.79 49.37 -2.17
C THR A 52 -3.96 49.65 -3.66
N LYS A 53 -2.99 49.19 -4.45
CA LYS A 53 -2.94 49.37 -5.92
C LYS A 53 -2.74 48.02 -6.60
N ALA A 54 -3.44 47.71 -7.68
CA ALA A 54 -3.22 46.48 -8.43
C ALA A 54 -2.99 46.72 -9.92
N ILE A 55 -2.16 45.86 -10.51
CA ILE A 55 -1.89 45.88 -11.95
C ILE A 55 -2.92 45.03 -12.68
N TYR A 56 -3.62 45.68 -13.60
CA TYR A 56 -4.43 45.05 -14.63
C TYR A 56 -3.65 45.01 -15.94
N THR A 57 -3.77 43.89 -16.61
CA THR A 57 -3.25 43.67 -17.95
C THR A 57 -4.43 43.58 -18.91
N LYS A 58 -4.39 44.43 -19.94
CA LYS A 58 -5.33 44.44 -21.05
C LYS A 58 -4.71 43.72 -22.23
N TYR A 59 -5.48 42.79 -22.78
CA TYR A 59 -5.14 42.07 -24.00
C TYR A 59 -6.17 42.40 -25.07
N ASN A 60 -5.68 42.81 -26.24
CA ASN A 60 -6.51 42.95 -27.43
C ASN A 60 -6.32 41.69 -28.28
N ARG A 61 -7.38 41.19 -28.92
CA ARG A 61 -7.30 40.10 -29.89
C ARG A 61 -6.33 40.53 -31.01
N PRO A 62 -5.21 39.82 -31.21
CA PRO A 62 -4.27 40.17 -32.27
C PRO A 62 -4.95 40.12 -33.64
N SER A 63 -4.72 41.13 -34.48
CA SER A 63 -5.21 41.21 -35.85
C SER A 63 -4.03 41.25 -36.83
N GLY A 64 -4.08 40.41 -37.87
CA GLY A 64 -3.01 40.25 -38.86
C GLY A 64 -1.88 39.29 -38.47
N GLY A 65 -1.20 38.76 -39.49
CA GLY A 65 -0.06 37.84 -39.38
C GLY A 65 -0.41 36.36 -39.58
N ASP A 66 0.61 35.49 -39.62
CA ASP A 66 0.46 34.05 -39.93
C ASP A 66 -0.42 33.28 -38.94
N TYR A 67 -0.69 33.85 -37.75
CA TYR A 67 -1.44 33.22 -36.68
C TYR A 67 -2.87 33.74 -36.48
N GLU A 68 -3.33 34.71 -37.26
CA GLU A 68 -4.66 35.33 -37.13
C GLU A 68 -5.80 34.31 -37.16
N SER A 69 -5.70 33.31 -38.05
CA SER A 69 -6.70 32.25 -38.18
C SER A 69 -6.86 31.42 -36.89
N TYR A 70 -5.76 31.15 -36.17
CA TYR A 70 -5.79 30.42 -34.91
C TYR A 70 -6.44 31.25 -33.78
N TYR A 71 -6.24 32.58 -33.78
CA TYR A 71 -6.91 33.47 -32.83
C TYR A 71 -8.41 33.55 -33.09
N VAL A 72 -8.82 33.66 -34.35
CA VAL A 72 -10.24 33.66 -34.74
C VAL A 72 -10.89 32.32 -34.35
N GLU A 73 -10.25 31.19 -34.66
CA GLU A 73 -10.76 29.87 -34.26
C GLU A 73 -10.83 29.74 -32.73
N GLY A 74 -9.81 30.22 -32.01
CA GLY A 74 -9.75 30.21 -30.55
C GLY A 74 -10.84 31.06 -29.91
N TRP A 75 -11.09 32.26 -30.43
CA TRP A 75 -12.10 33.21 -29.94
C TRP A 75 -13.53 32.71 -30.18
N ASN A 76 -13.77 32.02 -31.29
CA ASN A 76 -15.07 31.44 -31.63
C ASN A 76 -15.38 30.15 -30.84
N LYS A 77 -14.42 29.64 -30.05
CA LYS A 77 -14.68 28.49 -29.17
C LYS A 77 -15.37 28.96 -27.89
N GLN A 78 -16.42 28.23 -27.54
CA GLN A 78 -17.15 28.41 -26.29
C GLN A 78 -16.21 28.36 -25.07
N ARG A 79 -16.47 29.20 -24.08
CA ARG A 79 -15.71 29.33 -22.82
C ARG A 79 -16.64 29.25 -21.62
N GLN A 80 -16.04 29.08 -20.45
CA GLN A 80 -16.73 29.00 -19.17
C GLN A 80 -15.84 29.66 -18.12
N VAL A 81 -16.41 30.50 -17.26
CA VAL A 81 -15.67 31.17 -16.18
C VAL A 81 -15.46 30.19 -15.03
N ASN A 82 -14.24 30.12 -14.49
CA ASN A 82 -13.91 29.30 -13.33
C ASN A 82 -14.36 30.01 -12.03
N TYR A 83 -15.62 29.83 -11.60
CA TYR A 83 -16.20 30.44 -10.40
C TYR A 83 -17.27 29.55 -9.71
N PRO A 84 -17.34 29.41 -8.37
CA PRO A 84 -16.36 29.80 -7.35
C PRO A 84 -15.28 28.71 -7.17
N TYR A 85 -14.00 29.09 -7.26
CA TYR A 85 -12.79 28.28 -6.98
C TYR A 85 -12.74 26.82 -7.49
N THR A 86 -13.18 26.55 -8.72
CA THR A 86 -12.97 25.24 -9.37
C THR A 86 -12.69 25.41 -10.86
N MET A 87 -11.77 24.60 -11.38
CA MET A 87 -11.56 24.46 -12.83
C MET A 87 -12.83 23.83 -13.40
N TYR A 88 -13.62 24.60 -14.18
CA TYR A 88 -14.89 24.19 -14.78
C TYR A 88 -16.05 23.93 -13.80
N HIS A 89 -16.48 24.96 -13.07
CA HIS A 89 -17.67 24.87 -12.24
C HIS A 89 -18.93 24.64 -13.10
N PRO A 90 -19.69 23.54 -12.94
CA PRO A 90 -20.75 23.15 -13.86
C PRO A 90 -21.93 24.10 -13.90
N THR A 91 -22.10 24.96 -12.88
CA THR A 91 -23.20 25.95 -12.84
C THR A 91 -22.86 27.25 -13.55
N THR A 92 -21.61 27.46 -13.98
CA THR A 92 -21.24 28.70 -14.66
C THR A 92 -21.68 28.64 -16.11
N GLN A 93 -22.27 29.72 -16.59
CA GLN A 93 -22.79 29.78 -17.93
C GLN A 93 -21.65 29.74 -18.96
N LYS A 94 -21.91 29.04 -20.06
CA LYS A 94 -21.00 29.02 -21.18
C LYS A 94 -21.22 30.24 -22.05
N PHE A 95 -20.15 30.90 -22.46
CA PHE A 95 -20.18 32.12 -23.23
C PHE A 95 -19.26 32.06 -24.44
N TYR A 96 -19.49 32.96 -25.38
CA TYR A 96 -18.70 33.18 -26.58
C TYR A 96 -18.05 34.56 -26.51
N TYR A 97 -16.77 34.68 -26.88
CA TYR A 97 -16.12 35.99 -26.85
C TYR A 97 -16.67 36.91 -27.93
N ASP A 98 -17.07 36.37 -29.08
CA ASP A 98 -17.62 37.09 -30.23
C ASP A 98 -19.07 37.56 -30.05
N ASP A 99 -19.77 37.06 -29.03
CA ASP A 99 -21.16 37.41 -28.73
C ASP A 99 -21.29 38.17 -27.40
N PRO A 100 -21.45 39.51 -27.44
CA PRO A 100 -21.65 40.35 -26.25
C PRO A 100 -22.86 39.93 -25.41
N SER A 101 -23.87 39.31 -26.01
CA SER A 101 -25.10 38.90 -25.30
C SER A 101 -24.92 37.65 -24.44
N SER A 102 -23.82 36.92 -24.63
CA SER A 102 -23.51 35.72 -23.86
C SER A 102 -22.38 35.93 -22.83
N ILE A 103 -21.68 37.08 -22.87
CA ILE A 103 -20.42 37.25 -22.14
C ILE A 103 -20.61 37.18 -20.62
N CYS A 104 -19.71 36.46 -19.96
CA CYS A 104 -19.58 36.45 -18.51
C CYS A 104 -18.23 37.05 -18.09
N ARG A 105 -18.25 37.92 -17.08
CA ARG A 105 -17.06 38.55 -16.49
C ARG A 105 -17.06 38.37 -14.98
N VAL A 106 -15.87 38.35 -14.40
CA VAL A 106 -15.72 38.40 -12.94
C VAL A 106 -15.68 39.88 -12.56
N GLN A 107 -16.75 40.35 -11.92
CA GLN A 107 -16.77 41.68 -11.35
C GLN A 107 -16.02 41.68 -10.03
N ALA A 108 -15.02 42.53 -9.93
CA ALA A 108 -14.33 42.79 -8.68
C ALA A 108 -15.01 43.97 -7.97
N VAL A 109 -15.32 43.82 -6.69
CA VAL A 109 -15.87 44.86 -5.82
C VAL A 109 -14.90 45.05 -4.67
N ALA A 110 -14.27 46.21 -4.60
CA ALA A 110 -13.33 46.56 -3.53
C ALA A 110 -14.10 47.15 -2.35
N ASN A 111 -13.87 46.62 -1.15
CA ASN A 111 -14.34 47.25 0.08
C ASN A 111 -13.34 48.35 0.50
N THR A 112 -13.79 49.60 0.50
CA THR A 112 -12.94 50.77 0.80
C THR A 112 -12.46 50.83 2.24
N GLU A 113 -13.09 50.11 3.18
CA GLU A 113 -12.70 50.10 4.60
C GLU A 113 -11.73 48.96 4.93
N THR A 114 -11.86 47.79 4.30
CA THR A 114 -11.03 46.60 4.59
C THR A 114 -9.92 46.37 3.57
N GLY A 115 -9.98 47.01 2.40
CA GLY A 115 -9.05 46.76 1.29
C GLY A 115 -9.26 45.41 0.60
N GLU A 116 -10.30 44.65 0.98
CA GLU A 116 -10.58 43.31 0.48
C GLU A 116 -11.32 43.39 -0.87
N LEU A 117 -10.84 42.61 -1.83
CA LEU A 117 -11.43 42.49 -3.16
C LEU A 117 -12.39 41.29 -3.19
N THR A 118 -13.69 41.57 -3.19
CA THR A 118 -14.71 40.54 -3.39
C THR A 118 -14.97 40.34 -4.88
N GLU A 119 -15.15 39.10 -5.32
CA GLU A 119 -15.39 38.76 -6.72
C GLU A 119 -16.78 38.15 -6.89
N GLU A 120 -17.56 38.70 -7.82
CA GLU A 120 -18.87 38.21 -8.21
C GLU A 120 -18.90 37.86 -9.69
N LEU A 121 -19.60 36.79 -10.07
CA LEU A 121 -19.79 36.43 -11.47
C LEU A 121 -20.97 37.22 -12.05
N GLN A 122 -20.74 37.99 -13.10
CA GLN A 122 -21.78 38.67 -13.85
C GLN A 122 -21.85 38.16 -15.28
N CYS A 123 -23.04 37.74 -15.71
CA CYS A 123 -23.30 37.32 -17.08
C CYS A 123 -24.36 38.23 -17.72
N ALA A 124 -24.25 38.44 -19.03
CA ALA A 124 -25.12 39.29 -19.83
C ALA A 124 -26.62 38.95 -19.69
N ASP A 125 -26.96 37.68 -19.49
CA ASP A 125 -28.31 37.16 -19.25
C ASP A 125 -28.96 37.72 -17.98
N THR A 126 -28.13 38.01 -16.96
CA THR A 126 -28.56 38.48 -15.64
C THR A 126 -28.39 39.99 -15.45
N ASN A 127 -27.49 40.62 -16.21
CA ASN A 127 -27.20 42.05 -16.11
C ASN A 127 -27.10 42.67 -17.51
N SER A 128 -28.16 43.38 -17.93
CA SER A 128 -28.24 44.03 -19.24
C SER A 128 -27.24 45.18 -19.43
N SER A 129 -26.67 45.74 -18.35
CA SER A 129 -25.62 46.76 -18.45
C SER A 129 -24.30 46.18 -18.96
N LEU A 130 -24.05 44.89 -18.70
CA LEU A 130 -22.80 44.23 -19.09
C LEU A 130 -22.63 44.18 -20.62
N VAL A 131 -23.74 44.00 -21.35
CA VAL A 131 -23.76 44.03 -22.82
C VAL A 131 -23.43 45.44 -23.34
N ALA A 132 -23.93 46.48 -22.68
CA ALA A 132 -23.68 47.87 -23.06
C ALA A 132 -22.24 48.32 -22.78
N ASP A 133 -21.62 47.79 -21.72
CA ASP A 133 -20.24 48.06 -21.32
C ASP A 133 -19.22 47.19 -22.09
N SER A 134 -19.67 46.06 -22.65
CA SER A 134 -18.86 45.13 -23.45
C SER A 134 -18.92 45.43 -24.96
N GLN A 135 -18.74 46.69 -25.36
CA GLN A 135 -18.83 47.08 -26.78
C GLN A 135 -17.71 46.50 -27.66
N ASP A 136 -16.61 46.05 -27.06
CA ASP A 136 -15.48 45.46 -27.77
C ASP A 136 -15.21 44.03 -27.28
N SER A 137 -15.66 43.04 -28.06
CA SER A 137 -15.43 41.61 -27.85
C SER A 137 -13.97 41.20 -28.01
N THR A 138 -13.11 42.11 -28.47
CA THR A 138 -11.69 41.85 -28.68
C THR A 138 -10.83 42.24 -27.48
N VAL A 139 -11.39 42.93 -26.47
CA VAL A 139 -10.65 43.40 -25.29
C VAL A 139 -10.90 42.52 -24.09
N PHE A 140 -9.83 42.09 -23.42
CA PHE A 140 -9.86 41.23 -22.26
C PHE A 140 -8.97 41.77 -21.15
N TRP A 141 -9.47 41.75 -19.93
CA TRP A 141 -8.74 42.21 -18.76
C TRP A 141 -8.40 41.05 -17.83
N ASN A 142 -7.20 41.08 -17.28
CA ASN A 142 -6.77 40.18 -16.22
C ASN A 142 -5.92 40.93 -15.20
N TYR A 143 -5.76 40.43 -13.98
CA TYR A 143 -4.86 40.98 -12.96
C TYR A 143 -4.24 39.85 -12.15
N ALA A 144 -3.14 40.12 -11.44
CA ALA A 144 -2.37 39.07 -10.76
C ALA A 144 -3.18 38.26 -9.74
N ALA A 145 -4.07 38.90 -8.98
CA ALA A 145 -4.93 38.23 -8.01
C ALA A 145 -6.12 37.49 -8.64
N ASN A 146 -6.39 37.66 -9.94
CA ASN A 146 -7.36 36.84 -10.66
C ASN A 146 -6.71 35.53 -11.09
N VAL A 147 -6.64 34.59 -10.14
CA VAL A 147 -6.12 33.21 -10.33
C VAL A 147 -6.85 32.42 -11.41
N ARG A 148 -7.96 32.95 -11.95
CA ARG A 148 -8.91 32.23 -12.80
C ARG A 148 -8.63 32.42 -14.29
N ASN A 149 -7.71 33.32 -14.66
CA ASN A 149 -7.38 33.70 -16.04
C ASN A 149 -8.62 33.97 -16.92
N ASN A 150 -9.64 34.58 -16.32
CA ASN A 150 -10.92 34.94 -16.95
C ASN A 150 -11.06 36.46 -17.08
N ASN A 151 -12.02 36.93 -17.88
CA ASN A 151 -12.20 38.35 -18.15
C ASN A 151 -12.65 39.05 -16.86
N ALA A 152 -11.77 39.85 -16.28
CA ALA A 152 -12.07 40.67 -15.11
C ALA A 152 -12.73 41.99 -15.52
N SER A 153 -13.49 42.61 -14.61
CA SER A 153 -13.80 44.04 -14.72
C SER A 153 -12.83 44.86 -13.88
N PHE A 154 -12.73 46.15 -14.20
CA PHE A 154 -12.24 47.09 -13.19
C PHE A 154 -13.19 47.13 -12.00
N PRO A 155 -12.68 47.35 -10.78
CA PRO A 155 -13.52 47.46 -9.62
C PRO A 155 -14.19 48.82 -9.53
N ILE A 156 -15.37 48.82 -8.93
CA ILE A 156 -16.23 50.00 -8.83
C ILE A 156 -15.53 51.06 -7.97
N GLY A 157 -15.40 52.28 -8.51
CA GLY A 157 -14.79 53.41 -7.79
C GLY A 157 -13.26 53.50 -7.90
N ALA A 158 -12.61 52.59 -8.62
CA ALA A 158 -11.15 52.62 -8.79
C ALA A 158 -10.69 53.69 -9.79
N THR A 159 -9.56 54.34 -9.50
CA THR A 159 -8.87 55.22 -10.45
C THR A 159 -7.75 54.45 -11.14
N CYS A 160 -7.90 54.18 -12.43
CA CYS A 160 -6.93 53.43 -13.23
C CYS A 160 -6.15 54.36 -14.17
N TYR A 161 -4.83 54.20 -14.21
CA TYR A 161 -3.95 54.91 -15.14
C TYR A 161 -3.01 53.95 -15.88
N ASN A 162 -2.63 54.34 -17.10
CA ASN A 162 -1.76 53.54 -17.97
C ASN A 162 -0.30 53.69 -17.52
N ILE A 163 0.42 52.57 -17.36
CA ILE A 163 1.85 52.54 -16.98
C ILE A 163 2.80 52.33 -18.18
N MET A 164 2.26 52.37 -19.40
CA MET A 164 3.03 52.31 -20.64
C MET A 164 3.66 53.67 -20.94
N LEU A 165 4.96 53.65 -21.20
CA LEU A 165 5.74 54.80 -21.66
C LEU A 165 5.44 55.09 -23.14
N ARG A 166 5.79 56.30 -23.59
CA ARG A 166 5.56 56.73 -24.99
C ARG A 166 6.31 55.90 -26.03
N ASP A 167 7.34 55.17 -25.61
CA ASP A 167 8.14 54.25 -26.43
C ASP A 167 7.56 52.83 -26.47
N GLY A 168 6.44 52.58 -25.77
CA GLY A 168 5.80 51.27 -25.67
C GLY A 168 6.42 50.33 -24.64
N SER A 169 7.41 50.78 -23.86
CA SER A 169 7.95 50.03 -22.73
C SER A 169 7.11 50.23 -21.45
N VAL A 170 7.20 49.30 -20.50
CA VAL A 170 6.50 49.40 -19.22
C VAL A 170 7.40 50.14 -18.23
N ASP A 171 6.87 51.15 -17.56
CA ASP A 171 7.57 51.80 -16.45
C ASP A 171 7.72 50.82 -15.29
N ALA A 172 8.97 50.38 -15.05
CA ALA A 172 9.29 49.38 -14.04
C ALA A 172 9.08 49.90 -12.61
N ASP A 173 9.33 51.18 -12.36
CA ASP A 173 9.21 51.80 -11.04
C ASP A 173 7.72 51.95 -10.67
N LEU A 174 6.89 52.38 -11.63
CA LEU A 174 5.43 52.43 -11.44
C LEU A 174 4.82 51.04 -11.31
N LYS A 175 5.36 50.04 -12.01
CA LYS A 175 4.92 48.65 -11.89
C LYS A 175 5.23 48.11 -10.48
N GLU A 176 6.42 48.34 -9.95
CA GLU A 176 6.79 47.89 -8.60
C GLU A 176 5.94 48.58 -7.52
N ALA A 177 5.60 49.86 -7.73
CA ALA A 177 4.71 50.61 -6.85
C ALA A 177 3.24 50.14 -6.86
N CYS A 178 2.83 49.33 -7.84
CA CYS A 178 1.45 48.85 -8.00
C CYS A 178 1.28 47.43 -7.44
N THR A 179 1.53 47.28 -6.14
CA THR A 179 1.38 46.02 -5.41
C THR A 179 0.11 46.02 -4.55
N SER A 180 -0.72 44.99 -4.73
CA SER A 180 -1.89 44.80 -3.88
C SER A 180 -1.40 44.26 -2.54
N SER A 181 -1.62 44.99 -1.45
CA SER A 181 -1.65 44.40 -0.12
C SER A 181 -2.89 43.51 -0.05
N SER A 182 -2.87 42.33 -0.67
CA SER A 182 -3.79 41.31 -0.19
C SER A 182 -3.38 41.08 1.26
N SER A 183 -4.35 41.09 2.16
CA SER A 183 -4.18 40.37 3.40
C SER A 183 -3.98 38.91 3.01
N THR A 184 -2.75 38.54 2.66
CA THR A 184 -2.33 37.15 2.61
C THR A 184 -2.67 36.64 3.99
N VAL A 185 -3.73 35.85 4.09
CA VAL A 185 -3.97 35.03 5.26
C VAL A 185 -2.70 34.20 5.36
N GLU A 186 -1.82 34.55 6.29
CA GLU A 186 -0.57 33.83 6.45
C GLU A 186 -0.96 32.37 6.74
N PRO A 187 -0.59 31.42 5.87
CA PRO A 187 -0.89 30.03 6.12
C PRO A 187 -0.20 29.64 7.42
N ARG A 188 -0.83 28.73 8.17
CA ARG A 188 -0.32 28.35 9.50
C ARG A 188 1.08 27.80 9.44
N PHE A 189 1.53 27.27 8.30
CA PHE A 189 2.89 26.80 8.11
C PHE A 189 3.52 27.46 6.88
N THR A 190 4.47 28.38 7.11
CA THR A 190 5.21 29.07 6.04
C THR A 190 6.66 28.61 5.93
N THR A 191 7.27 28.25 7.06
CA THR A 191 8.72 27.96 7.14
C THR A 191 9.02 26.47 7.23
N TYR A 192 8.00 25.60 7.28
CA TYR A 192 8.11 24.14 7.49
C TYR A 192 8.93 23.70 8.71
N THR A 193 9.33 24.65 9.57
CA THR A 193 10.14 24.47 10.78
C THR A 193 9.33 24.77 12.04
N GLU A 194 8.02 24.98 11.87
CA GLU A 194 7.13 25.26 12.97
C GLU A 194 6.98 24.06 13.90
N THR A 195 6.75 24.36 15.18
CA THR A 195 6.69 23.37 16.25
C THR A 195 5.80 22.16 15.95
N PRO A 196 4.58 22.29 15.36
CA PRO A 196 3.73 21.14 15.08
C PRO A 196 4.32 20.19 14.02
N LEU A 197 4.86 20.73 12.94
CA LEU A 197 5.48 19.95 11.86
C LEU A 197 6.79 19.31 12.33
N VAL A 198 7.60 20.03 13.09
CA VAL A 198 8.82 19.50 13.70
C VAL A 198 8.51 18.35 14.64
N ILE A 199 7.44 18.44 15.44
CA ILE A 199 7.00 17.31 16.28
C ILE A 199 6.67 16.10 15.42
N ILE A 200 5.92 16.27 14.32
CA ILE A 200 5.59 15.17 13.40
C ILE A 200 6.86 14.56 12.81
N TYR A 201 7.80 15.37 12.33
CA TYR A 201 9.07 14.88 11.77
C TYR A 201 9.90 14.15 12.82
N LEU A 202 9.98 14.68 14.05
CA LEU A 202 10.69 14.03 15.16
C LEU A 202 10.01 12.72 15.57
N LEU A 203 8.68 12.63 15.54
CA LEU A 203 7.94 11.39 15.81
C LEU A 203 8.26 10.32 14.75
N TYR A 204 8.25 10.66 13.47
CA TYR A 204 8.64 9.73 12.41
C TYR A 204 10.12 9.38 12.45
N LEU A 205 11.00 10.33 12.76
CA LEU A 205 12.42 10.07 12.97
C LEU A 205 12.64 9.11 14.14
N ALA A 206 11.97 9.34 15.28
CA ALA A 206 12.01 8.46 16.43
C ALA A 206 11.51 7.04 16.07
N PHE A 207 10.45 6.94 15.27
CA PHE A 207 9.97 5.67 14.75
C PHE A 207 11.04 4.92 13.93
N PHE A 208 11.71 5.59 12.98
CA PHE A 208 12.79 4.98 12.20
C PHE A 208 14.01 4.63 13.06
N ILE A 209 14.32 5.41 14.11
CA ILE A 209 15.36 5.09 15.08
C ILE A 209 14.99 3.83 15.87
N VAL A 210 13.74 3.70 16.32
CA VAL A 210 13.26 2.49 17.02
C VAL A 210 13.32 1.27 16.11
N LEU A 211 12.92 1.40 14.84
CA LEU A 211 12.98 0.32 13.86
C LEU A 211 14.44 -0.08 13.51
N GLY A 212 15.32 0.90 13.33
CA GLY A 212 16.74 0.70 13.11
C GLY A 212 17.44 0.09 14.32
N GLY A 213 17.11 0.58 15.52
CA GLY A 213 17.56 0.06 16.81
C GLY A 213 17.12 -1.38 17.03
N TRP A 214 15.87 -1.74 16.70
CA TRP A 214 15.41 -3.13 16.71
C TRP A 214 16.20 -3.99 15.73
N THR A 215 16.45 -3.51 14.52
CA THR A 215 17.21 -4.24 13.49
C THR A 215 18.65 -4.48 13.95
N ALA A 216 19.30 -3.47 14.53
CA ALA A 216 20.65 -3.57 15.10
C ALA A 216 20.69 -4.50 16.32
N TYR A 217 19.75 -4.34 17.26
CA TYR A 217 19.60 -5.21 18.42
C TYR A 217 19.41 -6.67 18.03
N LYS A 218 18.55 -6.92 17.04
CA LYS A 218 18.29 -8.24 16.48
C LYS A 218 19.57 -8.83 15.87
N ASN A 219 20.27 -8.07 15.02
CA ASN A 219 21.51 -8.53 14.39
C ASN A 219 22.60 -8.82 15.43
N PHE A 220 22.77 -7.94 16.42
CA PHE A 220 23.75 -8.12 17.49
C PHE A 220 23.44 -9.37 18.33
N THR A 221 22.19 -9.52 18.79
CA THR A 221 21.75 -10.67 19.59
C THR A 221 21.88 -11.98 18.82
N GLN A 222 21.57 -11.98 17.53
CA GLN A 222 21.66 -13.18 16.69
C GLN A 222 23.10 -13.56 16.33
N ASN A 223 23.99 -12.58 16.14
CA ASN A 223 25.41 -12.84 15.94
C ASN A 223 26.08 -13.31 17.23
N ALA A 224 25.74 -12.72 18.38
CA ALA A 224 26.27 -13.12 19.68
C ALA A 224 25.89 -14.56 20.04
N ASN A 225 24.68 -15.00 19.70
CA ASN A 225 24.17 -16.33 20.04
C ASN A 225 24.66 -17.45 19.10
N ASN A 226 25.53 -17.21 18.12
CA ASN A 226 26.04 -18.22 17.17
C ASN A 226 24.96 -19.10 16.47
N SER A 227 23.67 -18.75 16.56
CA SER A 227 22.55 -19.51 16.00
C SER A 227 22.55 -19.55 14.46
N VAL A 228 23.38 -18.69 13.85
CA VAL A 228 23.59 -18.61 12.40
C VAL A 228 24.49 -19.75 11.90
N ASN A 229 25.39 -20.27 12.74
CA ASN A 229 26.42 -21.24 12.32
C ASN A 229 26.05 -22.72 12.55
N GLU A 230 25.06 -23.03 13.39
CA GLU A 230 24.58 -24.42 13.52
C GLU A 230 23.63 -24.82 12.38
N MET A 231 22.89 -23.87 11.82
CA MET A 231 21.84 -24.13 10.84
C MET A 231 22.36 -24.30 9.41
N SER A 232 23.50 -23.69 9.09
CA SER A 232 24.26 -23.94 7.85
C SER A 232 25.15 -25.18 7.94
N LYS A 233 25.55 -25.62 9.15
CA LYS A 233 26.39 -26.83 9.37
C LYS A 233 25.63 -28.15 9.41
N LYS A 234 24.29 -28.17 9.53
CA LYS A 234 23.49 -29.43 9.53
C LYS A 234 22.99 -29.86 8.13
N LEU A 235 23.69 -29.48 7.06
CA LEU A 235 23.45 -29.99 5.70
C LEU A 235 24.14 -31.34 5.41
N ILE A 236 24.89 -31.92 6.35
CA ILE A 236 25.52 -33.24 6.16
C ILE A 236 25.54 -33.99 7.49
N ALA A 237 24.60 -34.91 7.68
CA ALA A 237 24.79 -36.24 8.30
C ALA A 237 23.42 -36.90 8.48
N THR A 238 23.24 -38.01 7.78
CA THR A 238 22.19 -39.01 7.95
C THR A 238 22.01 -39.36 9.44
N PRO A 239 20.78 -39.43 9.97
CA PRO A 239 20.57 -39.91 11.34
C PRO A 239 21.01 -41.37 11.45
N GLN A 240 21.91 -41.68 12.40
CA GLN A 240 22.39 -43.04 12.66
C GLN A 240 21.57 -43.78 13.74
N THR A 241 20.59 -43.14 14.38
CA THR A 241 19.84 -43.75 15.49
C THR A 241 18.35 -43.40 15.44
N PRO A 242 17.44 -44.38 15.64
CA PRO A 242 16.01 -44.10 15.75
C PRO A 242 15.71 -43.23 16.98
N SER A 243 14.69 -42.38 16.86
CA SER A 243 14.32 -41.35 17.85
C SER A 243 13.99 -41.92 19.23
N ARG A 244 14.24 -41.13 20.28
CA ARG A 244 13.88 -41.44 21.67
C ARG A 244 12.37 -41.42 21.88
N ALA A 245 11.61 -40.73 21.02
CA ALA A 245 10.15 -40.85 20.93
C ALA A 245 9.69 -42.26 20.52
N VAL A 246 10.56 -43.06 19.90
CA VAL A 246 10.34 -44.50 19.63
C VAL A 246 10.88 -45.35 20.78
N ALA A 247 12.01 -44.96 21.38
CA ALA A 247 12.69 -45.74 22.43
C ALA A 247 12.13 -45.53 23.85
N GLY A 248 11.26 -44.54 24.07
CA GLY A 248 10.78 -44.12 25.38
C GLY A 248 9.77 -45.08 26.04
N ASN A 249 9.23 -46.05 25.30
CA ASN A 249 8.31 -47.01 25.88
C ASN A 249 9.05 -48.26 26.37
N ALA A 250 9.41 -48.31 27.65
CA ALA A 250 9.89 -49.53 28.31
C ALA A 250 8.85 -50.68 28.29
N HIS A 251 7.60 -50.40 27.88
CA HIS A 251 6.48 -51.35 27.79
C HIS A 251 6.01 -51.62 26.34
N GLY A 252 6.69 -51.09 25.32
CA GLY A 252 6.35 -51.36 23.92
C GLY A 252 6.86 -52.74 23.47
N ARG A 253 6.04 -53.53 22.79
CA ARG A 253 6.42 -54.88 22.32
C ARG A 253 7.59 -54.90 21.32
N HIS A 254 7.86 -53.77 20.65
CA HIS A 254 8.93 -53.65 19.66
C HIS A 254 9.79 -52.40 19.89
N THR A 255 11.11 -52.59 19.87
CA THR A 255 12.11 -51.51 20.07
C THR A 255 12.68 -50.97 18.76
N SER A 256 12.31 -51.54 17.60
CA SER A 256 12.95 -51.22 16.31
C SER A 256 11.94 -50.87 15.20
N VAL A 257 11.98 -49.63 14.71
CA VAL A 257 11.18 -49.12 13.56
C VAL A 257 11.55 -49.86 12.27
N ARG A 258 10.60 -50.14 11.36
CA ARG A 258 10.93 -50.70 10.03
C ARG A 258 11.87 -49.77 9.26
N ILE A 259 12.77 -50.36 8.48
CA ILE A 259 13.71 -49.61 7.62
C ILE A 259 12.95 -48.74 6.62
N SER A 260 11.79 -49.19 6.13
CA SER A 260 10.88 -48.40 5.27
C SER A 260 10.37 -47.16 5.96
N ASP A 261 9.98 -47.26 7.22
CA ASP A 261 9.34 -46.17 7.96
C ASP A 261 10.41 -45.17 8.40
N THR A 262 11.60 -45.64 8.81
CA THR A 262 12.76 -44.76 9.02
C THR A 262 13.17 -44.06 7.73
N ARG A 263 13.10 -44.74 6.57
CA ARG A 263 13.41 -44.14 5.28
C ARG A 263 12.38 -43.07 4.90
N MET A 264 11.10 -43.32 5.14
CA MET A 264 10.01 -42.36 4.90
C MET A 264 10.13 -41.16 5.84
N GLN A 265 10.52 -41.36 7.11
CA GLN A 265 10.81 -40.27 8.05
C GLN A 265 12.03 -39.45 7.64
N ILE A 266 13.09 -40.11 7.15
CA ILE A 266 14.29 -39.45 6.66
C ILE A 266 13.94 -38.62 5.43
N GLU A 267 13.22 -39.17 4.47
CA GLU A 267 12.77 -38.46 3.26
C GLU A 267 11.80 -37.31 3.59
N ALA A 268 10.91 -37.50 4.57
CA ALA A 268 10.02 -36.43 5.05
C ALA A 268 10.77 -35.32 5.80
N ALA A 269 11.85 -35.65 6.52
CA ALA A 269 12.70 -34.68 7.23
C ALA A 269 13.75 -34.04 6.31
N GLU A 270 14.15 -34.71 5.25
CA GLU A 270 15.13 -34.25 4.26
C GLU A 270 14.53 -33.07 3.49
N GLY A 271 15.26 -31.94 3.49
CA GLY A 271 14.81 -30.71 2.81
C GLY A 271 13.90 -29.78 3.61
N ILE A 272 13.57 -30.09 4.88
CA ILE A 272 12.86 -29.15 5.77
C ILE A 272 13.85 -28.31 6.60
N LEU A 273 13.88 -27.01 6.34
CA LEU A 273 14.61 -26.05 7.16
C LEU A 273 13.76 -25.61 8.36
N GLN A 274 14.28 -25.82 9.57
CA GLN A 274 13.61 -25.46 10.81
C GLN A 274 14.34 -24.30 11.50
N THR A 275 13.61 -23.24 11.88
CA THR A 275 14.18 -22.13 12.64
C THR A 275 13.30 -21.77 13.83
N GLY A 276 13.86 -21.85 15.04
CA GLY A 276 13.16 -21.52 16.28
C GLY A 276 13.04 -20.01 16.49
N PHE A 277 11.88 -19.58 16.95
CA PHE A 277 11.54 -18.22 17.31
C PHE A 277 10.89 -18.16 18.69
N SER A 278 11.09 -17.04 19.39
CA SER A 278 10.39 -16.70 20.62
C SER A 278 9.91 -15.25 20.55
N CYS A 279 8.77 -14.97 21.19
CA CYS A 279 8.24 -13.64 21.32
C CYS A 279 9.15 -12.78 22.21
N SER A 280 9.39 -11.55 21.79
CA SER A 280 10.07 -10.54 22.60
C SER A 280 9.13 -9.38 22.83
N HIS A 281 9.03 -8.89 24.07
CA HIS A 281 8.24 -7.70 24.38
C HIS A 281 8.68 -6.49 23.56
N LEU A 282 10.00 -6.33 23.35
CA LEU A 282 10.57 -5.28 22.51
C LEU A 282 10.11 -5.41 21.05
N GLY A 283 10.12 -6.64 20.51
CA GLY A 283 9.68 -6.91 19.14
C GLY A 283 8.19 -6.62 18.92
N ASN A 284 7.34 -7.02 19.86
CA ASN A 284 5.91 -6.73 19.83
C ASN A 284 5.63 -5.22 19.95
N PHE A 285 6.39 -4.50 20.77
CA PHE A 285 6.29 -3.03 20.86
C PHE A 285 6.62 -2.38 19.51
N VAL A 286 7.74 -2.76 18.88
CA VAL A 286 8.15 -2.20 17.57
C VAL A 286 7.11 -2.53 16.48
N PHE A 287 6.53 -3.74 16.50
CA PHE A 287 5.42 -4.10 15.61
C PHE A 287 4.21 -3.20 15.81
N GLY A 288 3.83 -2.92 17.07
CA GLY A 288 2.78 -1.96 17.40
C GLY A 288 3.08 -0.56 16.84
N CYS A 289 4.32 -0.09 16.99
CA CYS A 289 4.75 1.19 16.41
C CYS A 289 4.61 1.22 14.88
N VAL A 290 4.93 0.12 14.18
CA VAL A 290 4.79 0.01 12.71
C VAL A 290 3.33 0.13 12.28
N VAL A 291 2.40 -0.52 13.01
CA VAL A 291 0.97 -0.42 12.74
C VAL A 291 0.48 1.01 12.96
N VAL A 292 0.84 1.63 14.09
CA VAL A 292 0.45 3.02 14.41
C VAL A 292 1.02 4.01 13.38
N ALA A 293 2.29 3.89 13.00
CA ALA A 293 2.91 4.75 11.99
C ALA A 293 2.23 4.62 10.61
N SER A 294 1.83 3.40 10.23
CA SER A 294 1.13 3.14 8.97
C SER A 294 -0.27 3.78 8.95
N LEU A 295 -0.98 3.75 10.08
CA LEU A 295 -2.27 4.43 10.23
C LEU A 295 -2.10 5.96 10.22
N ALA A 296 -1.08 6.47 10.91
CA ALA A 296 -0.78 7.90 10.98
C ALA A 296 -0.48 8.50 9.60
N LEU A 297 0.20 7.78 8.70
CA LEU A 297 0.44 8.24 7.32
C LEU A 297 -0.87 8.43 6.53
N ASN A 298 -1.84 7.54 6.71
CA ASN A 298 -3.15 7.69 6.06
C ASN A 298 -3.93 8.89 6.63
N VAL A 299 -3.91 9.07 7.96
CA VAL A 299 -4.53 10.22 8.61
C VAL A 299 -3.90 11.53 8.11
N LEU A 300 -2.58 11.56 7.96
CA LEU A 300 -1.86 12.73 7.45
C LEU A 300 -2.25 13.06 6.00
N LEU A 301 -2.40 12.05 5.12
CA LEU A 301 -2.94 12.25 3.77
C LEU A 301 -4.36 12.83 3.80
N ILE A 302 -5.23 12.32 4.68
CA ILE A 302 -6.61 12.81 4.81
C ILE A 302 -6.62 14.27 5.29
N ILE A 303 -5.77 14.63 6.25
CA ILE A 303 -5.65 16.02 6.74
C ILE A 303 -5.24 16.96 5.62
N ILE A 304 -4.23 16.59 4.80
CA ILE A 304 -3.80 17.42 3.66
C ILE A 304 -4.92 17.58 2.62
N ILE A 305 -5.67 16.51 2.33
CA ILE A 305 -6.84 16.59 1.45
C ILE A 305 -7.89 17.54 2.04
N CYS A 306 -8.19 17.44 3.34
CA CYS A 306 -9.14 18.35 4.01
C CYS A 306 -8.67 19.81 3.98
N ASP A 307 -7.36 20.06 4.06
CA ASP A 307 -6.77 21.39 3.93
C ASP A 307 -6.98 21.98 2.55
N TYR A 308 -6.82 21.17 1.50
CA TYR A 308 -7.09 21.59 0.13
C TYR A 308 -8.56 22.02 -0.08
N TYR A 309 -9.51 21.44 0.67
CA TYR A 309 -10.92 21.83 0.63
C TYR A 309 -11.28 23.05 1.49
N GLY A 310 -10.31 23.68 2.16
CA GLY A 310 -10.55 24.87 2.98
C GLY A 310 -11.28 24.59 4.30
N ASN A 311 -11.17 23.37 4.85
CA ASN A 311 -11.79 23.02 6.13
C ASN A 311 -11.02 23.59 7.35
N PHE A 312 -9.91 24.30 7.14
CA PHE A 312 -9.10 24.91 8.19
C PHE A 312 -8.98 26.42 7.96
N ASP A 313 -9.36 27.20 8.98
CA ASP A 313 -9.21 28.66 9.00
C ASP A 313 -8.24 29.07 10.13
N PRO A 314 -7.07 29.66 9.84
CA PRO A 314 -6.43 29.83 8.51
C PRO A 314 -5.90 28.50 7.92
N PRO A 315 -5.69 28.42 6.58
CA PRO A 315 -5.23 27.21 5.90
C PRO A 315 -3.87 26.75 6.42
N LEU A 316 -3.63 25.44 6.43
CA LEU A 316 -2.39 24.86 6.96
C LEU A 316 -1.21 25.15 6.03
N PHE A 317 -1.37 24.94 4.73
CA PHE A 317 -0.36 25.22 3.71
C PHE A 317 -0.85 26.25 2.69
N ASP A 318 0.05 26.89 1.95
CA ASP A 318 -0.34 27.70 0.80
C ASP A 318 -1.03 26.82 -0.24
N VAL A 319 -2.30 27.12 -0.53
CA VAL A 319 -3.16 26.37 -1.46
C VAL A 319 -2.65 26.48 -2.90
N THR A 320 -1.89 27.54 -3.23
CA THR A 320 -1.46 27.84 -4.60
C THR A 320 -0.17 27.13 -5.01
N GLU A 321 0.78 26.94 -4.09
CA GLU A 321 2.09 26.35 -4.41
C GLU A 321 2.45 25.14 -3.52
N ASP A 322 2.24 25.24 -2.22
CA ASP A 322 2.83 24.33 -1.24
C ASP A 322 2.00 23.06 -0.98
N ASN A 323 0.68 23.18 -0.89
CA ASN A 323 -0.20 22.07 -0.52
C ASN A 323 -0.05 20.88 -1.48
N ALA A 324 0.04 21.14 -2.79
CA ALA A 324 0.21 20.10 -3.81
C ALA A 324 1.56 19.37 -3.70
N LEU A 325 2.64 20.12 -3.42
CA LEU A 325 3.96 19.56 -3.24
C LEU A 325 3.99 18.64 -2.00
N VAL A 326 3.46 19.10 -0.87
CA VAL A 326 3.40 18.33 0.38
C VAL A 326 2.57 17.07 0.19
N PHE A 327 1.42 17.16 -0.49
CA PHE A 327 0.57 16.02 -0.81
C PHE A 327 1.34 14.96 -1.61
N ILE A 328 2.03 15.35 -2.69
CA ILE A 328 2.77 14.41 -3.56
C ILE A 328 3.89 13.71 -2.78
N ILE A 329 4.66 14.44 -1.98
CA ILE A 329 5.76 13.86 -1.19
C ILE A 329 5.23 12.81 -0.21
N VAL A 330 4.22 13.17 0.58
CA VAL A 330 3.62 12.25 1.56
C VAL A 330 3.00 11.05 0.86
N TRP A 331 2.34 11.26 -0.27
CA TRP A 331 1.71 10.19 -1.06
C TRP A 331 2.74 9.19 -1.58
N ILE A 332 3.89 9.66 -2.09
CA ILE A 332 5.00 8.79 -2.53
C ILE A 332 5.57 7.99 -1.35
N ILE A 333 5.87 8.66 -0.24
CA ILE A 333 6.41 8.01 0.97
C ILE A 333 5.45 6.92 1.46
N THR A 334 4.15 7.25 1.54
CA THR A 334 3.10 6.33 1.98
C THR A 334 2.96 5.15 1.02
N SER A 335 3.00 5.40 -0.29
CA SER A 335 2.94 4.35 -1.32
C SER A 335 4.11 3.37 -1.21
N ILE A 336 5.35 3.89 -1.12
CA ILE A 336 6.54 3.05 -0.95
C ILE A 336 6.46 2.25 0.34
N TRP A 337 6.04 2.89 1.44
CA TRP A 337 5.88 2.24 2.75
C TRP A 337 4.93 1.04 2.70
N PHE A 338 3.76 1.21 2.07
CA PHE A 338 2.78 0.13 1.93
C PHE A 338 3.24 -0.99 0.98
N VAL A 339 3.93 -0.65 -0.11
CA VAL A 339 4.54 -1.65 -1.00
C VAL A 339 5.57 -2.49 -0.26
N VAL A 340 6.40 -1.87 0.60
CA VAL A 340 7.37 -2.59 1.44
C VAL A 340 6.66 -3.52 2.43
N ILE A 341 5.60 -3.05 3.10
CA ILE A 341 4.81 -3.87 4.03
C ILE A 341 4.25 -5.11 3.32
N VAL A 342 3.64 -4.94 2.14
CA VAL A 342 3.08 -6.07 1.38
C VAL A 342 4.16 -6.99 0.85
N ALA A 343 5.27 -6.47 0.35
CA ALA A 343 6.41 -7.28 -0.09
C ALA A 343 7.00 -8.12 1.06
N MET A 344 6.87 -7.64 2.29
CA MET A 344 7.35 -8.31 3.51
C MET A 344 6.26 -9.06 4.28
N GLN A 345 5.01 -9.10 3.82
CA GLN A 345 3.87 -9.61 4.61
C GLN A 345 4.08 -11.03 5.17
N ASP A 346 4.69 -11.94 4.40
CA ASP A 346 4.93 -13.32 4.84
C ASP A 346 6.02 -13.43 5.90
N ARG A 347 6.87 -12.41 6.02
CA ARG A 347 8.05 -12.37 6.90
C ARG A 347 7.91 -11.38 8.03
N ILE A 348 6.90 -10.50 8.00
CA ILE A 348 6.79 -9.35 8.90
C ILE A 348 6.70 -9.81 10.35
N PHE A 349 5.88 -10.81 10.66
CA PHE A 349 5.77 -11.37 12.02
C PHE A 349 7.08 -12.02 12.48
N ASN A 350 7.77 -12.74 11.60
CA ASN A 350 9.06 -13.35 11.91
C ASN A 350 10.20 -12.32 11.96
N PHE A 351 10.00 -11.13 11.40
CA PHE A 351 10.93 -10.03 11.53
C PHE A 351 10.94 -9.45 12.95
N PHE A 352 9.78 -9.41 13.61
CA PHE A 352 9.65 -8.92 15.00
C PHE A 352 9.89 -9.98 16.08
N ARG A 353 10.10 -11.25 15.70
CA ARG A 353 10.48 -12.32 16.63
C ARG A 353 12.00 -12.49 16.73
N LEU A 354 12.48 -12.94 17.88
CA LEU A 354 13.89 -13.29 18.10
C LEU A 354 14.13 -14.76 17.77
N ARG A 355 15.30 -15.07 17.21
CA ARG A 355 15.71 -16.44 16.94
C ARG A 355 16.28 -17.06 18.22
N VAL A 356 15.83 -18.27 18.53
CA VAL A 356 16.20 -19.02 19.75
C VAL A 356 16.47 -20.48 19.33
N PRO A 357 17.38 -21.21 20.02
CA PRO A 357 17.55 -22.65 19.81
C PRO A 357 16.23 -23.41 19.87
N LEU A 358 16.14 -24.52 19.14
CA LEU A 358 14.91 -25.32 19.02
C LEU A 358 14.42 -25.88 20.36
N ASP A 359 15.32 -26.05 21.34
CA ASP A 359 15.01 -26.46 22.71
C ASP A 359 14.13 -25.46 23.50
N LYS A 360 14.27 -24.15 23.25
CA LYS A 360 13.57 -23.12 24.02
C LYS A 360 12.62 -22.27 23.18
N CYS A 361 12.34 -22.71 21.95
CA CYS A 361 11.48 -21.95 21.05
C CYS A 361 9.99 -22.11 21.38
N GLU A 362 9.24 -21.02 21.24
CA GLU A 362 7.78 -21.00 21.34
C GLU A 362 7.14 -21.22 19.97
N PHE A 363 7.85 -20.83 18.90
CA PHE A 363 7.41 -20.94 17.52
C PHE A 363 8.52 -21.57 16.69
N VAL A 364 8.14 -22.43 15.74
CA VAL A 364 9.06 -23.01 14.76
C VAL A 364 8.62 -22.60 13.38
N TYR A 365 9.51 -21.92 12.67
CA TYR A 365 9.35 -21.69 11.24
C TYR A 365 9.90 -22.90 10.50
N MET A 366 9.03 -23.55 9.74
CA MET A 366 9.35 -24.70 8.92
C MET A 366 9.22 -24.31 7.45
N LEU A 367 10.28 -24.59 6.69
CA LEU A 367 10.35 -24.36 5.25
C LEU A 367 10.65 -25.68 4.58
N LYS A 368 9.66 -26.26 3.90
CA LYS A 368 9.85 -27.40 3.01
C LYS A 368 10.20 -26.86 1.62
N ARG A 369 11.32 -27.30 1.05
CA ARG A 369 11.69 -26.94 -0.33
C ARG A 369 10.67 -27.55 -1.29
N ASP A 370 10.16 -26.73 -2.21
CA ASP A 370 9.44 -27.28 -3.35
C ASP A 370 10.50 -27.88 -4.27
N GLU A 371 10.45 -29.20 -4.49
CA GLU A 371 11.10 -29.77 -5.66
C GLU A 371 10.33 -29.26 -6.86
N THR A 372 10.79 -28.14 -7.41
CA THR A 372 10.33 -27.69 -8.71
C THR A 372 10.88 -28.68 -9.73
N GLU A 373 10.20 -29.81 -9.93
CA GLU A 373 10.30 -30.53 -11.19
C GLU A 373 9.79 -29.57 -12.25
N VAL A 374 10.73 -28.95 -12.98
CA VAL A 374 10.42 -28.08 -14.13
C VAL A 374 9.86 -28.98 -15.23
N LEU A 375 8.58 -29.31 -15.13
CA LEU A 375 7.80 -30.03 -16.13
C LEU A 375 7.40 -29.08 -17.27
N LEU A 376 8.36 -28.36 -17.85
CA LEU A 376 8.18 -27.65 -19.12
C LEU A 376 9.50 -27.61 -19.89
N ALA A 377 9.69 -28.59 -20.77
CA ALA A 377 10.52 -28.42 -21.95
C ALA A 377 9.69 -27.69 -23.01
N ASP A 378 9.61 -26.36 -22.92
CA ASP A 378 9.11 -25.55 -24.03
C ASP A 378 10.19 -24.58 -24.52
N ARG A 379 10.56 -24.73 -25.79
CA ARG A 379 11.75 -24.17 -26.42
C ARG A 379 11.39 -22.88 -27.14
N SER A 380 10.89 -21.88 -26.41
CA SER A 380 10.62 -20.55 -26.96
C SER A 380 11.44 -19.47 -26.24
N GLY A 381 12.03 -18.55 -26.99
CA GLY A 381 12.89 -17.46 -26.47
C GLY A 381 12.17 -16.47 -25.53
N VAL A 382 10.84 -16.54 -25.46
CA VAL A 382 10.03 -15.78 -24.49
C VAL A 382 10.15 -16.39 -23.09
N SER A 383 10.30 -17.72 -22.98
CA SER A 383 10.56 -18.40 -21.71
C SER A 383 11.93 -17.99 -21.12
N ASP A 384 12.95 -17.86 -21.96
CA ASP A 384 14.27 -17.37 -21.54
C ASP A 384 14.25 -15.90 -21.08
N LEU A 385 13.46 -15.06 -21.75
CA LEU A 385 13.28 -13.66 -21.34
C LEU A 385 12.56 -13.59 -19.98
N VAL A 386 11.48 -14.35 -19.81
CA VAL A 386 10.73 -14.44 -18.55
C VAL A 386 11.62 -14.99 -17.44
N ALA A 387 12.42 -16.03 -17.69
CA ALA A 387 13.39 -16.57 -16.73
C ALA A 387 14.48 -15.55 -16.36
N LYS A 388 14.93 -14.71 -17.31
CA LYS A 388 15.92 -13.66 -17.06
C LYS A 388 15.35 -12.51 -16.23
N VAL A 389 14.10 -12.11 -16.47
CA VAL A 389 13.43 -11.08 -15.66
C VAL A 389 13.05 -11.64 -14.28
N GLU A 390 12.59 -12.89 -14.21
CA GLU A 390 12.27 -13.57 -12.96
C GLU A 390 13.52 -13.77 -12.10
N SER A 391 14.68 -14.11 -12.67
CA SER A 391 15.96 -14.20 -11.93
C SER A 391 16.51 -12.84 -11.48
N PHE A 392 16.08 -11.73 -12.10
CA PHE A 392 16.44 -10.38 -11.69
C PHE A 392 15.59 -9.89 -10.49
N PHE A 393 14.29 -10.17 -10.49
CA PHE A 393 13.38 -9.84 -9.38
C PHE A 393 13.40 -10.85 -8.23
N ALA A 394 13.57 -12.14 -8.55
CA ALA A 394 13.79 -13.20 -7.58
C ALA A 394 15.29 -13.30 -7.31
N SER A 395 15.76 -12.48 -6.36
CA SER A 395 17.10 -12.59 -5.75
C SER A 395 17.62 -14.02 -5.76
N LYS A 396 18.69 -14.24 -6.54
CA LYS A 396 19.57 -15.42 -6.56
C LYS A 396 19.54 -16.14 -5.20
N GLY A 397 18.95 -17.33 -5.15
CA GLY A 397 18.97 -18.19 -3.96
C GLY A 397 17.78 -18.12 -3.00
N LYS A 398 16.65 -17.48 -3.34
CA LYS A 398 15.42 -17.65 -2.54
C LYS A 398 14.96 -19.11 -2.64
N ILE A 399 15.19 -19.86 -1.56
CA ILE A 399 14.69 -21.23 -1.33
C ILE A 399 13.17 -21.24 -1.51
N SER A 400 12.65 -21.51 -2.70
CA SER A 400 11.20 -21.57 -2.95
C SER A 400 10.64 -22.83 -2.29
N GLY A 401 9.49 -22.71 -1.63
CA GLY A 401 8.97 -23.78 -0.79
C GLY A 401 7.79 -23.36 0.06
N TYR A 402 7.00 -24.34 0.50
CA TYR A 402 5.93 -24.12 1.48
C TYR A 402 6.53 -23.73 2.84
N ARG A 403 6.05 -22.59 3.36
CA ARG A 403 6.56 -21.94 4.58
C ARG A 403 5.40 -21.70 5.52
N THR A 404 5.54 -22.13 6.76
CA THR A 404 4.63 -21.69 7.81
C THR A 404 5.37 -21.58 9.14
N THR A 405 4.84 -20.75 10.03
CA THR A 405 5.35 -20.61 11.40
C THR A 405 4.30 -21.17 12.33
N VAL A 406 4.66 -22.24 13.05
CA VAL A 406 3.73 -23.03 13.85
C VAL A 406 4.11 -22.86 15.33
N PRO A 407 3.14 -22.74 16.26
CA PRO A 407 3.41 -22.76 17.69
C PRO A 407 3.89 -24.14 18.16
N VAL A 408 4.77 -24.16 19.17
CA VAL A 408 5.18 -25.39 19.86
C VAL A 408 4.19 -25.66 20.99
N VAL A 409 3.64 -26.86 21.04
CA VAL A 409 2.73 -27.32 22.09
C VAL A 409 3.44 -28.39 22.91
N GLU A 410 3.37 -28.30 24.24
CA GLU A 410 3.90 -29.32 25.15
C GLU A 410 2.77 -30.24 25.61
N VAL A 411 2.90 -31.54 25.32
CA VAL A 411 1.94 -32.58 25.69
C VAL A 411 2.70 -33.73 26.35
N ASP A 412 2.36 -34.08 27.59
CA ASP A 412 3.02 -35.14 28.37
C ASP A 412 4.56 -35.02 28.44
N GLY A 413 5.08 -33.79 28.51
CA GLY A 413 6.52 -33.50 28.56
C GLY A 413 7.23 -33.62 27.21
N LEU A 414 6.49 -33.87 26.11
CA LEU A 414 7.00 -33.86 24.74
C LEU A 414 6.66 -32.52 24.08
N ARG A 415 7.66 -31.88 23.45
CA ARG A 415 7.46 -30.66 22.66
C ARG A 415 7.14 -31.02 21.22
N ILE A 416 5.98 -30.58 20.76
CA ILE A 416 5.36 -31.05 19.52
C ILE A 416 5.02 -29.86 18.63
N VAL A 417 5.20 -30.04 17.32
CA VAL A 417 4.83 -29.08 16.28
C VAL A 417 4.08 -29.81 15.17
N GLU A 418 3.01 -29.22 14.64
CA GLU A 418 2.27 -29.79 13.52
C GLU A 418 2.54 -29.02 12.22
N PHE A 419 3.09 -29.68 11.21
CA PHE A 419 3.41 -29.07 9.93
C PHE A 419 2.90 -29.92 8.78
N GLN A 420 2.08 -29.32 7.91
CA GLN A 420 1.39 -30.03 6.82
C GLN A 420 0.56 -31.24 7.30
N HIS A 421 -0.08 -31.14 8.47
CA HIS A 421 -0.83 -32.23 9.12
C HIS A 421 0.03 -33.43 9.51
N VAL A 422 1.35 -33.23 9.64
CA VAL A 422 2.28 -34.22 10.20
C VAL A 422 2.80 -33.69 11.52
N ARG A 423 2.79 -34.55 12.54
CA ARG A 423 3.29 -34.23 13.87
C ARG A 423 4.80 -34.44 13.94
N TYR A 424 5.52 -33.43 14.42
CA TYR A 424 6.95 -33.47 14.68
C TYR A 424 7.20 -33.35 16.18
N VAL A 425 8.00 -34.27 16.71
CA VAL A 425 8.39 -34.32 18.13
C VAL A 425 9.83 -33.83 18.27
N TYR A 426 10.10 -33.02 19.30
CA TYR A 426 11.44 -32.55 19.59
C TYR A 426 12.32 -33.70 20.11
N GLU A 427 13.46 -33.91 19.46
CA GLU A 427 14.44 -34.93 19.83
C GLU A 427 15.69 -34.25 20.41
N GLU A 428 15.97 -34.49 21.69
CA GLU A 428 17.11 -33.91 22.41
C GLU A 428 18.45 -34.33 21.80
N THR A 429 18.55 -35.58 21.34
CA THR A 429 19.79 -36.16 20.79
C THR A 429 20.22 -35.48 19.49
N GLU A 430 19.26 -35.10 18.66
CA GLU A 430 19.50 -34.44 17.37
C GLU A 430 19.33 -32.92 17.44
N GLY A 431 18.73 -32.41 18.51
CA GLY A 431 18.39 -31.01 18.72
C GLY A 431 17.48 -30.44 17.63
N ARG A 432 16.56 -31.25 17.08
CA ARG A 432 15.63 -30.87 16.01
C ARG A 432 14.25 -31.51 16.20
N PHE A 433 13.25 -31.00 15.49
CA PHE A 433 11.93 -31.65 15.43
C PHE A 433 11.94 -32.73 14.35
N VAL A 434 11.65 -33.96 14.72
CA VAL A 434 11.59 -35.12 13.80
C VAL A 434 10.16 -35.62 13.66
N PRO A 435 9.74 -36.13 12.49
CA PRO A 435 8.41 -36.71 12.34
C PRO A 435 8.18 -37.82 13.37
N GLY A 436 7.07 -37.77 14.09
CA GLY A 436 6.69 -38.84 15.02
C GLY A 436 6.40 -40.13 14.27
N ALA A 437 7.02 -41.24 14.67
CA ALA A 437 6.64 -42.57 14.19
C ALA A 437 6.58 -43.56 15.34
N VAL A 438 5.88 -44.66 15.08
CA VAL A 438 5.70 -45.78 16.00
C VAL A 438 6.40 -46.99 15.40
N ALA A 439 7.06 -47.79 16.25
CA ALA A 439 7.65 -49.04 15.81
C ALA A 439 6.56 -50.09 15.58
N LEU A 440 6.42 -50.54 14.34
CA LEU A 440 5.49 -51.59 13.92
C LEU A 440 6.23 -52.94 13.81
N GLY A 441 5.52 -54.04 14.07
CA GLY A 441 6.02 -55.41 13.86
C GLY A 441 6.64 -55.61 12.47
N ARG A 442 7.80 -56.28 12.40
CA ARG A 442 8.52 -56.50 11.13
C ARG A 442 8.14 -57.82 10.46
N THR A 443 7.81 -58.82 11.27
CA THR A 443 7.55 -60.19 10.83
C THR A 443 6.05 -60.48 10.86
N TYR A 444 5.59 -61.44 10.06
CA TYR A 444 4.20 -61.94 10.16
C TYR A 444 3.86 -62.43 11.57
N ASP A 445 4.84 -63.01 12.28
CA ASP A 445 4.67 -63.44 13.66
C ASP A 445 4.45 -62.25 14.62
N ASP A 446 5.18 -61.14 14.42
CA ASP A 446 4.98 -59.90 15.18
C ASP A 446 3.56 -59.34 14.97
N MET A 447 3.09 -59.30 13.72
CA MET A 447 1.73 -58.85 13.38
C MET A 447 0.66 -59.78 13.96
N GLN A 448 0.92 -61.09 14.00
CA GLN A 448 0.04 -62.09 14.62
C GLN A 448 -0.02 -61.89 16.15
N GLN A 449 1.10 -61.53 16.78
CA GLN A 449 1.15 -61.20 18.20
C GLN A 449 0.41 -59.89 18.50
N GLU A 450 0.47 -58.89 17.62
CA GLU A 450 -0.27 -57.61 17.70
C GLU A 450 -1.78 -57.75 17.44
N ALA A 451 -2.24 -58.86 16.85
CA ALA A 451 -3.67 -59.15 16.63
C ALA A 451 -4.51 -59.20 17.93
N SER A 452 -3.86 -59.33 19.10
CA SER A 452 -4.53 -59.25 20.41
C SER A 452 -5.03 -57.83 20.77
N GLY A 453 -4.78 -56.83 19.93
CA GLY A 453 -5.17 -55.44 20.16
C GLY A 453 -4.23 -54.70 21.11
N LEU A 454 -4.31 -53.36 21.05
CA LEU A 454 -3.48 -52.47 21.88
C LEU A 454 -4.04 -52.33 23.30
N SER A 455 -3.15 -52.11 24.26
CA SER A 455 -3.54 -51.61 25.58
C SER A 455 -3.96 -50.14 25.50
N ASN A 456 -4.84 -49.69 26.39
CA ASN A 456 -5.27 -48.27 26.41
C ASN A 456 -4.09 -47.32 26.64
N THR A 457 -3.14 -47.68 27.50
CA THR A 457 -1.93 -46.88 27.78
C THR A 457 -1.02 -46.78 26.55
N GLU A 458 -0.86 -47.86 25.81
CA GLU A 458 -0.06 -47.86 24.58
C GLU A 458 -0.76 -47.09 23.45
N ALA A 459 -2.09 -47.19 23.34
CA ALA A 459 -2.86 -46.40 22.39
C ALA A 459 -2.75 -44.89 22.67
N THR A 460 -2.85 -44.48 23.94
CA THR A 460 -2.65 -43.08 24.36
C THR A 460 -1.21 -42.61 24.09
N HIS A 461 -0.21 -43.46 24.27
CA HIS A 461 1.16 -43.10 23.94
C HIS A 461 1.36 -42.93 22.42
N ARG A 462 0.84 -43.85 21.60
CA ARG A 462 0.96 -43.81 20.14
C ARG A 462 0.20 -42.63 19.52
N ILE A 463 -0.99 -42.27 20.04
CA ILE A 463 -1.74 -41.08 19.56
C ILE A 463 -1.01 -39.77 19.91
N ASN A 464 -0.33 -39.72 21.06
CA ASN A 464 0.47 -38.55 21.43
C ASN A 464 1.69 -38.39 20.50
N THR A 465 2.34 -39.48 20.11
CA THR A 465 3.50 -39.46 19.19
C THR A 465 3.13 -39.18 17.73
N VAL A 466 2.12 -39.85 17.18
CA VAL A 466 1.77 -39.77 15.73
C VAL A 466 0.77 -38.66 15.43
N GLY A 467 -0.12 -38.37 16.38
CA GLY A 467 -1.24 -37.46 16.18
C GLY A 467 -2.57 -38.16 15.91
N SER A 468 -3.63 -37.36 15.92
CA SER A 468 -5.00 -37.80 15.60
C SER A 468 -5.10 -38.18 14.12
N ASN A 469 -5.87 -39.22 13.81
CA ASN A 469 -6.18 -39.64 12.44
C ASN A 469 -7.25 -38.73 11.81
N SER A 470 -6.95 -37.43 11.74
CA SER A 470 -7.82 -36.40 11.16
C SER A 470 -7.00 -35.33 10.47
N VAL A 471 -7.34 -35.03 9.21
CA VAL A 471 -6.76 -33.90 8.48
C VAL A 471 -7.61 -32.67 8.77
N ASP A 472 -7.45 -32.10 9.96
CA ASP A 472 -8.27 -30.95 10.38
C ASP A 472 -7.67 -29.65 9.82
N VAL A 473 -8.29 -29.09 8.79
CA VAL A 473 -7.93 -27.77 8.27
C VAL A 473 -8.54 -26.69 9.17
N GLU A 474 -7.71 -25.79 9.72
CA GLU A 474 -8.18 -24.66 10.51
C GLU A 474 -8.84 -23.59 9.62
N MET A 475 -10.00 -23.08 10.05
CA MET A 475 -10.65 -21.95 9.39
C MET A 475 -10.04 -20.64 9.93
N PRO A 476 -9.48 -19.78 9.06
CA PRO A 476 -8.99 -18.48 9.50
C PRO A 476 -10.15 -17.61 10.02
N SER A 477 -9.86 -16.80 11.04
CA SER A 477 -10.83 -15.85 11.56
C SER A 477 -11.23 -14.81 10.49
N LEU A 478 -12.41 -14.21 10.64
CA LEU A 478 -12.88 -13.13 9.75
C LEU A 478 -11.86 -12.00 9.60
N PRO A 479 -11.32 -11.40 10.68
CA PRO A 479 -10.38 -10.27 10.54
C PRO A 479 -9.07 -10.68 9.85
N VAL A 480 -8.57 -11.90 10.10
CA VAL A 480 -7.36 -12.41 9.42
C VAL A 480 -7.61 -12.60 7.92
N SER A 481 -8.80 -13.09 7.55
CA SER A 481 -9.18 -13.25 6.14
C SER A 481 -9.33 -11.90 5.44
N MET A 482 -9.93 -10.91 6.11
CA MET A 482 -10.04 -9.54 5.61
C MET A 482 -8.66 -8.91 5.41
N ALA A 483 -7.78 -9.03 6.42
CA ALA A 483 -6.42 -8.51 6.33
C ALA A 483 -5.67 -9.10 5.14
N HIS A 484 -5.69 -10.42 4.96
CA HIS A 484 -5.04 -11.07 3.82
C HIS A 484 -5.54 -10.57 2.46
N GLU A 485 -6.82 -10.21 2.35
CA GLU A 485 -7.39 -9.64 1.13
C GLU A 485 -6.94 -8.20 0.90
N PHE A 486 -7.10 -7.32 1.91
CA PHE A 486 -6.79 -5.89 1.80
C PHE A 486 -5.28 -5.61 1.67
N PHE A 487 -4.42 -6.46 2.22
CA PHE A 487 -2.96 -6.37 2.06
C PHE A 487 -2.46 -7.01 0.76
N THR A 488 -3.28 -7.06 -0.29
CA THR A 488 -2.79 -7.37 -1.63
C THR A 488 -2.40 -6.10 -2.38
N LEU A 489 -1.36 -6.19 -3.23
CA LEU A 489 -0.84 -5.05 -4.00
C LEU A 489 -1.92 -4.35 -4.83
N PHE A 490 -2.94 -5.10 -5.27
CA PHE A 490 -4.03 -4.56 -6.07
C PHE A 490 -4.90 -3.55 -5.29
N TYR A 491 -5.38 -3.89 -4.09
CA TYR A 491 -6.20 -2.95 -3.31
C TYR A 491 -5.39 -1.75 -2.82
N ILE A 492 -4.12 -1.95 -2.46
CA ILE A 492 -3.25 -0.82 -2.07
C ILE A 492 -3.09 0.15 -3.24
N TYR A 493 -2.83 -0.35 -4.45
CA TYR A 493 -2.79 0.48 -5.64
C TYR A 493 -4.09 1.25 -5.85
N GLN A 494 -5.25 0.58 -5.75
CA GLN A 494 -6.55 1.23 -5.91
C GLN A 494 -6.79 2.35 -4.88
N ILE A 495 -6.51 2.10 -3.60
CA ILE A 495 -6.66 3.11 -2.53
C ILE A 495 -5.71 4.29 -2.78
N MET A 496 -4.47 4.05 -3.19
CA MET A 496 -3.52 5.13 -3.51
C MET A 496 -3.99 5.98 -4.70
N CYS A 497 -4.58 5.37 -5.73
CA CYS A 497 -5.20 6.12 -6.83
C CYS A 497 -6.40 6.95 -6.36
N TYR A 498 -7.21 6.44 -5.43
CA TYR A 498 -8.36 7.18 -4.91
C TYR A 498 -7.96 8.40 -4.09
N TYR A 499 -6.86 8.34 -3.32
CA TYR A 499 -6.32 9.52 -2.65
C TYR A 499 -6.01 10.66 -3.64
N VAL A 500 -5.46 10.34 -4.82
CA VAL A 500 -5.21 11.34 -5.87
C VAL A 500 -6.52 11.92 -6.41
N TRP A 501 -7.56 11.10 -6.57
CA TRP A 501 -8.87 11.57 -7.03
C TRP A 501 -9.57 12.46 -5.99
N TYR A 502 -9.46 12.10 -4.70
CA TYR A 502 -9.95 12.94 -3.61
C TYR A 502 -9.20 14.26 -3.53
N TYR A 503 -7.91 14.30 -3.86
CA TYR A 503 -7.13 15.53 -3.92
C TYR A 503 -7.55 16.45 -5.09
N PHE A 504 -7.70 15.92 -6.31
CA PHE A 504 -8.05 16.72 -7.49
C PHE A 504 -9.54 17.11 -7.60
N THR A 505 -10.26 17.27 -6.48
CA THR A 505 -11.68 17.66 -6.46
C THR A 505 -12.64 16.64 -7.12
N TYR A 506 -12.19 15.44 -7.51
CA TYR A 506 -13.03 14.38 -8.10
C TYR A 506 -13.67 13.46 -7.05
N TRP A 507 -14.09 14.03 -5.92
CA TRP A 507 -14.57 13.27 -4.76
C TRP A 507 -15.80 12.39 -5.05
N ASN A 508 -16.73 12.87 -5.89
CA ASN A 508 -17.91 12.10 -6.29
C ASN A 508 -17.53 10.78 -6.98
N MET A 509 -16.61 10.86 -7.94
CA MET A 509 -16.12 9.68 -8.68
C MET A 509 -15.27 8.78 -7.78
N GLY A 510 -14.43 9.37 -6.93
CA GLY A 510 -13.62 8.64 -5.94
C GLY A 510 -14.49 7.82 -4.97
N LEU A 511 -15.58 8.42 -4.48
CA LEU A 511 -16.52 7.77 -3.56
C LEU A 511 -17.22 6.59 -4.22
N VAL A 512 -17.76 6.77 -5.44
CA VAL A 512 -18.42 5.70 -6.19
C VAL A 512 -17.45 4.54 -6.43
N MET A 513 -16.21 4.83 -6.88
CA MET A 513 -15.21 3.79 -7.12
C MET A 513 -14.80 3.05 -5.84
N THR A 514 -14.66 3.78 -4.73
CA THR A 514 -14.36 3.19 -3.42
C THR A 514 -15.46 2.21 -2.98
N VAL A 515 -16.74 2.58 -3.14
CA VAL A 515 -17.88 1.70 -2.81
C VAL A 515 -17.87 0.45 -3.68
N VAL A 516 -17.62 0.59 -4.99
CA VAL A 516 -17.56 -0.55 -5.92
C VAL A 516 -16.45 -1.52 -5.54
N VAL A 517 -15.24 -1.02 -5.28
CA VAL A 517 -14.09 -1.86 -4.88
C VAL A 517 -14.31 -2.50 -3.52
N LEU A 518 -14.86 -1.77 -2.54
CA LEU A 518 -15.18 -2.33 -1.24
C LEU A 518 -16.24 -3.44 -1.35
N GLY A 519 -17.27 -3.24 -2.18
CA GLY A 519 -18.27 -4.25 -2.48
C GLY A 519 -17.68 -5.50 -3.13
N ALA A 520 -16.81 -5.32 -4.12
CA ALA A 520 -16.09 -6.43 -4.76
C ALA A 520 -15.19 -7.19 -3.76
N ALA A 521 -14.49 -6.47 -2.88
CA ALA A 521 -13.67 -7.06 -1.82
C ALA A 521 -14.50 -7.91 -0.86
N VAL A 522 -15.65 -7.40 -0.41
CA VAL A 522 -16.58 -8.14 0.46
C VAL A 522 -17.08 -9.41 -0.20
N VAL A 523 -17.48 -9.34 -1.48
CA VAL A 523 -17.91 -10.53 -2.24
C VAL A 523 -16.77 -11.53 -2.40
N ASN A 524 -15.54 -11.07 -2.67
CA ASN A 524 -14.39 -11.96 -2.80
C ASN A 524 -14.06 -12.64 -1.46
N ILE A 525 -14.08 -11.90 -0.34
CA ILE A 525 -13.87 -12.44 1.01
C ILE A 525 -14.95 -13.48 1.34
N TYR A 526 -16.21 -13.17 1.06
CA TYR A 526 -17.32 -14.09 1.28
C TYR A 526 -17.14 -15.39 0.46
N THR A 527 -16.82 -15.27 -0.82
CA THR A 527 -16.62 -16.40 -1.72
C THR A 527 -15.42 -17.27 -1.28
N GLN A 528 -14.28 -16.64 -0.97
CA GLN A 528 -13.10 -17.35 -0.47
C GLN A 528 -13.39 -18.07 0.84
N ARG A 529 -14.13 -17.43 1.75
CA ARG A 529 -14.52 -18.04 3.03
C ARG A 529 -15.48 -19.21 2.82
N GLN A 530 -16.43 -19.10 1.90
CA GLN A 530 -17.34 -20.19 1.55
C GLN A 530 -16.59 -21.40 0.99
N ILE A 531 -15.64 -21.18 0.07
CA ILE A 531 -14.76 -22.23 -0.47
C ILE A 531 -13.97 -22.89 0.66
N LYS A 532 -13.32 -22.11 1.53
CA LYS A 532 -12.58 -22.63 2.69
C LYS A 532 -13.50 -23.42 3.62
N SER A 533 -14.72 -22.94 3.88
CA SER A 533 -15.70 -23.64 4.71
C SER A 533 -16.12 -25.00 4.12
N SER A 534 -16.28 -25.07 2.81
CA SER A 534 -16.60 -26.32 2.13
C SER A 534 -15.47 -27.34 2.28
N ILE A 535 -14.21 -26.90 2.14
CA ILE A 535 -13.02 -27.75 2.34
C ILE A 535 -12.94 -28.24 3.79
N VAL A 536 -13.16 -27.37 4.77
CA VAL A 536 -13.18 -27.75 6.19
C VAL A 536 -14.27 -28.78 6.48
N LYS A 537 -15.45 -28.65 5.87
CA LYS A 537 -16.54 -29.62 6.01
C LYS A 537 -16.20 -30.97 5.38
N MET A 538 -15.53 -30.97 4.23
CA MET A 538 -15.11 -32.19 3.53
C MET A 538 -14.01 -32.93 4.28
N THR A 539 -13.11 -32.21 4.94
CA THR A 539 -11.95 -32.77 5.65
C THR A 539 -12.31 -33.30 7.05
N ARG A 540 -13.32 -32.71 7.71
CA ARG A 540 -13.81 -33.14 9.05
C ARG A 540 -14.77 -34.33 9.02
N TYR A 541 -14.59 -35.28 8.11
CA TYR A 541 -15.41 -36.49 8.13
C TYR A 541 -15.03 -37.37 9.34
N ARG A 542 -15.99 -37.60 10.24
CA ARG A 542 -15.83 -38.46 11.42
C ARG A 542 -16.81 -39.62 11.33
N THR A 543 -16.31 -40.82 11.57
CA THR A 543 -17.10 -42.05 11.55
C THR A 543 -16.73 -42.90 12.76
N ASP A 544 -17.72 -43.57 13.33
CA ASP A 544 -17.48 -44.52 14.41
C ASP A 544 -16.98 -45.84 13.82
N VAL A 545 -15.93 -46.39 14.43
CA VAL A 545 -15.27 -47.62 14.01
C VAL A 545 -15.11 -48.56 15.20
N ASN A 546 -15.33 -49.86 14.96
CA ASN A 546 -15.10 -50.89 15.96
C ASN A 546 -13.62 -51.24 15.99
N VAL A 547 -12.98 -51.01 17.13
CA VAL A 547 -11.57 -51.37 17.38
C VAL A 547 -11.48 -52.39 18.49
N PHE A 548 -10.45 -53.24 18.44
CA PHE A 548 -10.15 -54.20 19.51
C PHE A 548 -9.03 -53.64 20.40
N ARG A 549 -9.34 -53.29 21.65
CA ARG A 549 -8.38 -52.74 22.62
C ARG A 549 -8.58 -53.37 23.99
N GLY A 550 -7.49 -53.72 24.68
CA GLY A 550 -7.55 -54.28 26.03
C GLY A 550 -8.35 -55.59 26.17
N GLY A 551 -8.52 -56.34 25.07
CA GLY A 551 -9.29 -57.59 25.06
C GLY A 551 -10.79 -57.43 24.80
N GLU A 552 -11.30 -56.22 24.59
CA GLU A 552 -12.71 -55.94 24.31
C GLU A 552 -12.88 -55.17 22.98
N TRP A 553 -14.02 -55.36 22.34
CA TRP A 553 -14.43 -54.57 21.18
C TRP A 553 -15.06 -53.26 21.64
N LEU A 554 -14.44 -52.14 21.27
CA LEU A 554 -14.87 -50.80 21.63
C LEU A 554 -15.22 -50.02 20.35
N VAL A 555 -16.28 -49.21 20.44
CA VAL A 555 -16.66 -48.27 19.38
C VAL A 555 -15.90 -46.96 19.66
N LEU A 556 -15.04 -46.55 18.73
CA LEU A 556 -14.28 -45.30 18.82
C LEU A 556 -14.51 -44.43 17.60
N SER A 557 -14.31 -43.12 17.76
CA SER A 557 -14.34 -42.18 16.65
C SER A 557 -13.08 -42.35 15.78
N SER A 558 -13.22 -42.22 14.45
CA SER A 558 -12.13 -42.39 13.47
C SER A 558 -10.84 -41.60 13.75
N PRO A 559 -10.87 -40.35 14.27
CA PRO A 559 -9.66 -39.64 14.70
C PRO A 559 -8.86 -40.32 15.83
N ASP A 560 -9.50 -41.10 16.70
CA ASP A 560 -8.83 -41.73 17.84
C ASP A 560 -8.16 -43.06 17.48
N VAL A 561 -8.21 -43.45 16.20
CA VAL A 561 -7.58 -44.65 15.67
C VAL A 561 -6.09 -44.41 15.50
N VAL A 562 -5.29 -45.36 15.99
CA VAL A 562 -3.83 -45.33 15.92
C VAL A 562 -3.30 -46.55 15.18
N PRO A 563 -2.08 -46.51 14.65
CA PRO A 563 -1.41 -47.69 14.13
C PRO A 563 -1.35 -48.80 15.20
N TRP A 564 -1.71 -50.01 14.77
CA TRP A 564 -1.78 -51.27 15.51
C TRP A 564 -0.40 -51.91 15.57
#